data_AF-A0A8T4P488-F1
#
_entry.id   AF-A0A8T4P488-F1
#
_cell.length_a   1.000
_cell.length_b   1.000
_cell.length_c   1.000
_cell.angle_alpha   90.00
_cell.angle_beta   90.00
_cell.angle_gamma   90.00
#
_symmetry.space_group_name_H-M   'P 1'
#
loop_
_entity.id
_entity.type
_entity.pdbx_description
1 polymer ?
#
loop_
_entity_poly.entity_id
_entity_poly.type
_entity_poly.pdbx_seq_one_letter_code
_entity_poly.pdbx_strand_id
1 'polypeptide(L)'
;MVVEWLEFALDDPIIFIGVLLFITKIVKHKLKFHKDDFIFKIGKFSENLYRRFVSMFHYKKTIPLAIAGLLILHAFSDLMGFAFLLTVGKENLYIEQLGTEHLSFYGLYAQDSEGLGLPSKLSLLAGYALNALSFIVLLIIPSLAWFRVFYQKEMHFSRIFLPLVYSSIVSFALLPAYSLRQINEPGIIGIDVVANSLFKSFSIASFLVHDKAALISVVAIVSIAVGITAYFLSANTRIKKELYAISILIGVLFYTKYIYIFFSSLFNYLSNNIILFILTPHFLIAVVLSVIAVLSVLFYIGGYLMFVYELVMEYHKRKWSEPIDEELVRVITKIRSAERKAVKLMRNKDTNLLS
;
A
#
# COMPACT_ATOMS: atom_id res chain seq x y z
N MET A 1 7.61 12.62 -16.65
CA MET A 1 7.29 11.17 -16.57
C MET A 1 7.16 10.61 -15.16
N VAL A 2 8.20 10.48 -14.31
CA VAL A 2 7.99 9.91 -12.94
C VAL A 2 7.12 10.81 -12.06
N VAL A 3 7.28 12.14 -12.18
CA VAL A 3 6.43 13.12 -11.48
C VAL A 3 5.02 13.15 -12.05
N GLU A 4 4.86 13.07 -13.38
CA GLU A 4 3.54 12.99 -14.04
C GLU A 4 2.82 11.66 -13.74
N TRP A 5 3.53 10.54 -13.68
CA TRP A 5 2.97 9.24 -13.29
C TRP A 5 2.57 9.25 -11.81
N LEU A 6 3.35 9.94 -10.96
CA LEU A 6 2.98 10.17 -9.57
C LEU A 6 1.74 11.08 -9.46
N GLU A 7 1.65 12.11 -10.29
CA GLU A 7 0.44 12.93 -10.49
C GLU A 7 -0.73 12.03 -10.86
N PHE A 8 -0.68 11.25 -11.95
CA PHE A 8 -1.79 10.37 -12.34
C PHE A 8 -2.12 9.28 -11.29
N ALA A 9 -1.12 8.63 -10.70
CA ALA A 9 -1.34 7.50 -9.78
C ALA A 9 -1.78 7.92 -8.37
N LEU A 10 -1.36 9.10 -7.88
CA LEU A 10 -1.83 9.64 -6.59
C LEU A 10 -3.01 10.58 -6.77
N ASP A 11 -2.95 11.49 -7.73
CA ASP A 11 -4.00 12.49 -7.88
C ASP A 11 -5.29 11.85 -8.40
N ASP A 12 -5.30 10.93 -9.35
CA ASP A 12 -6.59 10.44 -9.86
C ASP A 12 -7.42 9.69 -8.81
N PRO A 13 -6.88 8.75 -8.01
CA PRO A 13 -7.68 8.09 -6.97
C PRO A 13 -7.99 9.01 -5.78
N ILE A 14 -7.08 9.89 -5.38
CA ILE A 14 -7.28 10.82 -4.25
C ILE A 14 -8.25 11.94 -4.63
N ILE A 15 -8.12 12.49 -5.84
CA ILE A 15 -9.08 13.44 -6.43
C ILE A 15 -10.41 12.73 -6.63
N PHE A 16 -10.46 11.50 -7.14
CA PHE A 16 -11.72 10.79 -7.32
C PHE A 16 -12.44 10.55 -5.99
N ILE A 17 -11.77 10.00 -4.98
CA ILE A 17 -12.32 9.81 -3.63
C ILE A 17 -12.68 11.16 -3.00
N GLY A 18 -11.81 12.16 -3.17
CA GLY A 18 -12.01 13.53 -2.72
C GLY A 18 -13.26 14.16 -3.33
N VAL A 19 -13.45 14.02 -4.65
CA VAL A 19 -14.58 14.51 -5.44
C VAL A 19 -15.86 13.76 -5.07
N LEU A 20 -15.81 12.43 -4.88
CA LEU A 20 -16.96 11.64 -4.44
C LEU A 20 -17.44 12.07 -3.04
N LEU A 21 -16.52 12.24 -2.10
CA LEU A 21 -16.82 12.74 -0.75
C LEU A 21 -17.27 14.20 -0.77
N PHE A 22 -16.65 15.03 -1.61
CA PHE A 22 -16.98 16.44 -1.80
C PHE A 22 -18.39 16.58 -2.37
N ILE A 23 -18.73 15.93 -3.48
CA ILE A 23 -20.06 15.96 -4.12
C ILE A 23 -21.13 15.44 -3.16
N THR A 24 -20.91 14.27 -2.54
CA THR A 24 -21.94 13.66 -1.66
C THR A 24 -22.25 14.49 -0.42
N LYS A 25 -21.27 15.19 0.17
CA LYS A 25 -21.50 16.06 1.33
C LYS A 25 -21.88 17.50 0.97
N ILE A 26 -21.30 18.11 -0.06
CA ILE A 26 -21.57 19.51 -0.42
C ILE A 26 -22.94 19.68 -1.05
N VAL A 27 -23.36 18.77 -1.92
CA VAL A 27 -24.71 18.81 -2.51
C VAL A 27 -25.78 18.75 -1.41
N LYS A 28 -25.51 18.06 -0.29
CA LYS A 28 -26.43 17.99 0.85
C LYS A 28 -26.29 19.10 1.90
N HIS A 29 -25.11 19.70 2.10
CA HIS A 29 -24.83 20.55 3.27
C HIS A 29 -23.97 21.81 3.01
N LYS A 30 -24.09 22.43 1.82
CA LYS A 30 -23.34 23.66 1.42
C LYS A 30 -23.21 24.77 2.49
N LEU A 31 -24.18 24.96 3.36
CA LEU A 31 -24.22 26.06 4.33
C LEU A 31 -23.68 25.73 5.74
N LYS A 32 -23.30 24.47 6.01
CA LYS A 32 -22.90 24.01 7.36
C LYS A 32 -21.47 23.48 7.44
N PHE A 33 -20.62 23.74 6.45
CA PHE A 33 -19.25 23.26 6.48
C PHE A 33 -18.44 24.00 7.55
N HIS A 34 -18.01 23.27 8.57
CA HIS A 34 -17.13 23.76 9.63
C HIS A 34 -15.72 23.18 9.46
N LYS A 35 -14.71 23.91 9.95
CA LYS A 35 -13.30 23.47 9.88
C LYS A 35 -13.05 22.14 10.60
N ASP A 36 -13.98 21.71 11.46
CA ASP A 36 -13.91 20.43 12.18
C ASP A 36 -14.47 19.24 11.38
N ASP A 37 -15.04 19.49 10.20
CA ASP A 37 -15.58 18.45 9.33
C ASP A 37 -14.49 17.49 8.85
N PHE A 38 -14.87 16.22 8.76
CA PHE A 38 -14.03 15.12 8.31
C PHE A 38 -13.32 15.42 6.96
N ILE A 39 -14.00 16.07 6.02
CA ILE A 39 -13.42 16.42 4.71
C ILE A 39 -12.27 17.42 4.86
N PHE A 40 -12.44 18.45 5.69
CA PHE A 40 -11.37 19.42 5.95
C PHE A 40 -10.17 18.76 6.63
N LYS A 41 -10.42 17.82 7.55
CA LYS A 41 -9.37 17.03 8.19
C LYS A 41 -8.59 16.16 7.19
N ILE A 42 -9.28 15.52 6.24
CA ILE A 42 -8.63 14.77 5.15
C ILE A 42 -7.82 15.71 4.25
N GLY A 43 -8.39 16.83 3.81
CA GLY A 43 -7.70 17.79 2.94
C GLY A 43 -6.42 18.32 3.60
N LYS A 44 -6.52 18.78 4.85
CA LYS A 44 -5.37 19.23 5.64
C LYS A 44 -4.36 18.10 5.89
N PHE A 45 -4.81 16.87 6.09
CA PHE A 45 -3.92 15.72 6.22
C PHE A 45 -3.14 15.47 4.93
N SER A 46 -3.83 15.44 3.78
CA SER A 46 -3.23 15.24 2.46
C SER A 46 -2.22 16.34 2.12
N GLU A 47 -2.57 17.61 2.34
CA GLU A 47 -1.66 18.75 2.11
C GLU A 47 -0.39 18.63 2.97
N ASN A 48 -0.54 18.30 4.25
CA ASN A 48 0.61 18.10 5.14
C ASN A 48 1.46 16.89 4.75
N LEU A 49 0.82 15.79 4.35
CA LEU A 49 1.50 14.59 3.87
C LEU A 49 2.31 14.92 2.61
N TYR A 50 1.69 15.54 1.60
CA TYR A 50 2.34 15.96 0.36
C TYR A 50 3.51 16.90 0.63
N ARG A 51 3.30 17.96 1.41
CA ARG A 51 4.37 18.94 1.74
C ARG A 51 5.56 18.26 2.41
N ARG A 52 5.32 17.39 3.39
CA ARG A 52 6.37 16.66 4.11
C ARG A 52 7.04 15.60 3.22
N PHE A 53 6.29 14.97 2.32
CA PHE A 53 6.81 14.02 1.35
C PHE A 53 7.76 14.70 0.36
N VAL A 54 7.34 15.81 -0.23
CA VAL A 54 8.17 16.65 -1.12
C VAL A 54 9.40 17.18 -0.40
N SER A 55 9.29 17.54 0.89
CA SER A 55 10.46 17.99 1.66
C SER A 55 11.53 16.91 1.82
N MET A 56 11.20 15.62 1.72
CA MET A 56 12.19 14.53 1.77
C MET A 56 13.15 14.51 0.57
N PHE A 57 12.75 15.07 -0.58
CA PHE A 57 13.63 15.15 -1.74
C PHE A 57 14.65 16.30 -1.64
N HIS A 58 14.45 17.23 -0.70
CA HIS A 58 15.35 18.36 -0.50
C HIS A 58 16.63 17.99 0.28
N TYR A 59 16.60 16.89 1.05
CA TYR A 59 17.72 16.46 1.88
C TYR A 59 18.23 15.08 1.44
N LYS A 60 19.53 14.97 1.14
CA LYS A 60 20.16 13.73 0.65
C LYS A 60 19.90 12.52 1.57
N LYS A 61 19.83 12.75 2.89
CA LYS A 61 19.60 11.69 3.90
C LYS A 61 18.18 11.10 3.85
N THR A 62 17.19 11.85 3.37
CA THR A 62 15.77 11.44 3.35
C THR A 62 15.29 10.94 2.00
N ILE A 63 16.09 11.11 0.94
CA ILE A 63 15.80 10.59 -0.41
C ILE A 63 15.50 9.08 -0.40
N PRO A 64 16.27 8.21 0.30
CA PRO A 64 15.97 6.77 0.33
C PRO A 64 14.57 6.46 0.86
N LEU A 65 14.15 7.14 1.94
CA LEU A 65 12.82 6.97 2.53
C LEU A 65 11.71 7.49 1.59
N ALA A 66 12.01 8.53 0.81
CA ALA A 66 11.11 9.06 -0.20
C ALA A 66 10.93 8.07 -1.36
N ILE A 67 12.01 7.47 -1.86
CA ILE A 67 11.98 6.45 -2.91
C ILE A 67 11.22 5.21 -2.43
N ALA A 68 11.48 4.74 -1.20
CA ALA A 68 10.70 3.67 -0.57
C ALA A 68 9.20 4.01 -0.50
N GLY A 69 8.88 5.26 -0.16
CA GLY A 69 7.50 5.74 -0.14
C GLY A 69 6.83 5.74 -1.50
N LEU A 70 7.53 6.22 -2.54
CA LEU A 70 7.05 6.15 -3.92
C LEU A 70 6.75 4.72 -4.35
N LEU A 71 7.66 3.78 -4.03
CA LEU A 71 7.51 2.37 -4.39
C LEU A 71 6.31 1.71 -3.69
N ILE A 72 6.07 2.06 -2.42
CA ILE A 72 4.92 1.55 -1.67
C ILE A 72 3.62 2.17 -2.17
N LEU A 73 3.62 3.46 -2.47
CA LEU A 73 2.45 4.15 -3.03
C LEU A 73 2.09 3.60 -4.41
N HIS A 74 3.09 3.31 -5.26
CA HIS A 74 2.90 2.64 -6.55
C HIS A 74 2.19 1.28 -6.38
N ALA A 75 2.70 0.43 -5.48
CA ALA A 75 2.08 -0.86 -5.20
C ALA A 75 0.68 -0.72 -4.60
N PHE A 76 0.49 0.29 -3.77
CA PHE A 76 -0.80 0.59 -3.16
C PHE A 76 -1.84 1.00 -4.19
N SER A 77 -1.51 1.91 -5.10
CA SER A 77 -2.42 2.34 -6.18
C SER A 77 -2.79 1.18 -7.10
N ASP A 78 -1.80 0.36 -7.47
CA ASP A 78 -1.99 -0.79 -8.36
C ASP A 78 -2.90 -1.85 -7.72
N LEU A 79 -2.55 -2.31 -6.51
CA LEU A 79 -3.32 -3.34 -5.80
C LEU A 79 -4.67 -2.86 -5.29
N MET A 80 -4.89 -1.56 -5.11
CA MET A 80 -6.21 -1.03 -4.74
C MET A 80 -7.22 -1.21 -5.88
N GLY A 81 -6.79 -1.09 -7.14
CA GLY A 81 -7.62 -1.40 -8.30
C GLY A 81 -8.13 -2.86 -8.25
N PHE A 82 -7.23 -3.79 -7.94
CA PHE A 82 -7.59 -5.19 -7.73
C PHE A 82 -8.44 -5.43 -6.48
N ALA A 83 -8.21 -4.70 -5.38
CA ALA A 83 -9.02 -4.83 -4.16
C ALA A 83 -10.50 -4.51 -4.46
N PHE A 84 -10.73 -3.45 -5.24
CA PHE A 84 -12.06 -3.06 -5.68
C PHE A 84 -12.68 -4.12 -6.59
N LEU A 85 -11.93 -4.64 -7.57
CA LEU A 85 -12.39 -5.72 -8.43
C LEU A 85 -12.80 -6.97 -7.64
N LEU A 86 -11.88 -7.48 -6.80
CA LEU A 86 -12.08 -8.72 -6.06
C LEU A 86 -13.30 -8.67 -5.13
N THR A 87 -13.62 -7.47 -4.62
CA THR A 87 -14.72 -7.28 -3.67
C THR A 87 -16.04 -6.93 -4.34
N VAL A 88 -16.04 -6.03 -5.33
CA VAL A 88 -17.27 -5.47 -5.94
C VAL A 88 -17.61 -6.17 -7.26
N GLY A 89 -16.63 -6.72 -7.97
CA GLY A 89 -16.84 -7.42 -9.24
C GLY A 89 -17.26 -6.52 -10.40
N LYS A 90 -16.94 -5.22 -10.34
CA LYS A 90 -17.11 -4.33 -11.48
C LYS A 90 -15.85 -4.33 -12.33
N GLU A 91 -16.06 -4.49 -13.63
CA GLU A 91 -15.00 -4.33 -14.63
C GLU A 91 -14.40 -2.93 -14.52
N ASN A 92 -13.07 -2.89 -14.54
CA ASN A 92 -12.25 -1.70 -14.69
C ASN A 92 -11.64 -1.81 -16.10
N LEU A 93 -11.36 -0.67 -16.74
CA LEU A 93 -10.71 -0.58 -18.05
C LEU A 93 -9.45 -1.47 -18.15
N TYR A 94 -8.74 -1.64 -17.04
CA TYR A 94 -7.58 -2.52 -16.95
C TYR A 94 -7.92 -4.00 -17.22
N ILE A 95 -9.07 -4.48 -16.77
CA ILE A 95 -9.46 -5.91 -16.82
C ILE A 95 -9.96 -6.28 -18.21
N GLU A 96 -10.66 -5.37 -18.88
CA GLU A 96 -11.07 -5.54 -20.28
C GLU A 96 -9.85 -5.82 -21.17
N GLN A 97 -8.68 -5.25 -20.83
CA GLN A 97 -7.42 -5.45 -21.55
C GLN A 97 -6.72 -6.78 -21.21
N LEU A 98 -7.00 -7.39 -20.06
CA LEU A 98 -6.38 -8.67 -19.66
C LEU A 98 -6.98 -9.86 -20.40
N GLY A 99 -8.17 -9.72 -21.00
CA GLY A 99 -8.81 -10.77 -21.81
C GLY A 99 -9.27 -12.02 -21.03
N THR A 100 -9.01 -12.09 -19.72
CA THR A 100 -9.42 -13.20 -18.86
C THR A 100 -10.60 -12.81 -17.97
N GLU A 101 -11.60 -13.68 -17.88
CA GLU A 101 -12.73 -13.48 -16.96
C GLU A 101 -12.26 -13.53 -15.50
N HIS A 102 -12.41 -12.41 -14.81
CA HIS A 102 -12.10 -12.27 -13.39
C HIS A 102 -13.39 -12.37 -12.58
N LEU A 103 -13.56 -13.48 -11.86
CA LEU A 103 -14.66 -13.59 -10.90
C LEU A 103 -14.29 -12.87 -9.60
N SER A 104 -15.24 -12.09 -9.07
CA SER A 104 -15.11 -11.52 -7.73
C SER A 104 -15.31 -12.59 -6.65
N PHE A 105 -14.91 -12.32 -5.42
CA PHE A 105 -15.22 -13.20 -4.28
C PHE A 105 -16.72 -13.38 -4.08
N TYR A 106 -17.53 -12.37 -4.42
CA TYR A 106 -18.99 -12.50 -4.39
C TYR A 106 -19.49 -13.51 -5.45
N GLY A 107 -18.98 -13.41 -6.69
CA GLY A 107 -19.33 -14.35 -7.75
C GLY A 107 -18.90 -15.78 -7.43
N LEU A 108 -17.67 -15.95 -6.92
CA LEU A 108 -17.15 -17.24 -6.48
C LEU A 108 -17.93 -17.82 -5.30
N TYR A 109 -18.32 -16.98 -4.32
CA TYR A 109 -19.19 -17.41 -3.23
C TYR A 109 -20.54 -17.90 -3.74
N ALA A 110 -21.18 -17.16 -4.66
CA ALA A 110 -22.46 -17.55 -5.22
C ALA A 110 -22.36 -18.94 -5.87
N GLN A 111 -21.36 -19.15 -6.72
CA GLN A 111 -21.08 -20.43 -7.38
C GLN A 111 -20.77 -21.56 -6.38
N ASP A 112 -19.82 -21.35 -5.47
CA ASP A 112 -19.38 -22.38 -4.52
C ASP A 112 -20.45 -22.71 -3.46
N SER A 113 -21.43 -21.83 -3.26
CA SER A 113 -22.49 -22.02 -2.26
C SER A 113 -23.65 -22.88 -2.77
N GLU A 114 -23.73 -23.16 -4.08
CA GLU A 114 -24.81 -23.94 -4.67
C GLU A 114 -24.85 -25.35 -4.07
N GLY A 115 -26.05 -25.80 -3.69
CA GLY A 115 -26.26 -27.13 -3.08
C GLY A 115 -25.74 -27.31 -1.65
N LEU A 116 -25.06 -26.32 -1.06
CA LEU A 116 -24.54 -26.44 0.31
C LEU A 116 -25.62 -26.16 1.39
N GLY A 117 -25.51 -26.88 2.51
CA GLY A 117 -26.26 -26.60 3.73
C GLY A 117 -25.85 -25.28 4.39
N LEU A 118 -26.73 -24.72 5.23
CA LEU A 118 -26.51 -23.41 5.88
C LEU A 118 -25.16 -23.30 6.65
N PRO A 119 -24.73 -24.30 7.45
CA PRO A 119 -23.45 -24.20 8.17
C PRO A 119 -22.24 -24.08 7.23
N SER A 120 -22.23 -24.84 6.13
CA SER A 120 -21.18 -24.80 5.12
C SER A 120 -21.20 -23.47 4.35
N LYS A 121 -22.39 -22.92 4.05
CA LYS A 121 -22.52 -21.58 3.44
C LYS A 121 -21.97 -20.48 4.33
N LEU A 122 -22.25 -20.49 5.62
CA LEU A 122 -21.71 -19.51 6.56
C LEU A 122 -20.19 -19.61 6.69
N SER A 123 -19.67 -20.84 6.71
CA SER A 123 -18.21 -21.09 6.74
C SER A 123 -17.52 -20.63 5.46
N LEU A 124 -18.15 -20.87 4.31
CA LEU A 124 -17.69 -20.40 3.00
C LEU A 124 -17.67 -18.86 2.93
N LEU A 125 -18.75 -18.21 3.39
CA LEU A 125 -18.83 -16.75 3.48
C LEU A 125 -17.71 -16.19 4.36
N ALA A 126 -17.48 -16.80 5.53
CA ALA A 126 -16.41 -16.41 6.43
C ALA A 126 -15.02 -16.60 5.78
N GLY A 127 -14.80 -17.71 5.07
CA GLY A 127 -13.56 -17.98 4.35
C GLY A 127 -13.25 -16.95 3.26
N TYR A 128 -14.24 -16.58 2.45
CA TYR A 128 -14.08 -15.52 1.45
C TYR A 128 -13.89 -14.14 2.09
N ALA A 129 -14.66 -13.79 3.11
CA ALA A 129 -14.55 -12.50 3.80
C ALA A 129 -13.17 -12.33 4.48
N LEU A 130 -12.66 -13.38 5.13
CA LEU A 130 -11.33 -13.36 5.75
C LEU A 130 -10.21 -13.29 4.70
N ASN A 131 -10.34 -13.98 3.57
CA ASN A 131 -9.38 -13.87 2.47
C ASN A 131 -9.41 -12.46 1.83
N ALA A 132 -10.58 -11.88 1.59
CA ALA A 132 -10.70 -10.50 1.11
C ALA A 132 -10.06 -9.51 2.09
N LEU A 133 -10.32 -9.67 3.38
CA LEU A 133 -9.70 -8.89 4.44
C LEU A 133 -8.18 -9.07 4.46
N SER A 134 -7.68 -10.28 4.21
CA SER A 134 -6.24 -10.56 4.21
C SER A 134 -5.52 -9.81 3.10
N PHE A 135 -6.13 -9.70 1.91
CA PHE A 135 -5.59 -8.93 0.81
C PHE A 135 -5.45 -7.45 1.19
N ILE A 136 -6.52 -6.87 1.74
CA ILE A 136 -6.55 -5.48 2.21
C ILE A 136 -5.52 -5.24 3.32
N VAL A 137 -5.43 -6.15 4.30
CA VAL A 137 -4.51 -6.06 5.42
C VAL A 137 -3.05 -6.15 4.95
N LEU A 138 -2.72 -7.13 4.13
CA LEU A 138 -1.36 -7.33 3.60
C LEU A 138 -0.93 -6.18 2.70
N LEU A 139 -1.87 -5.53 2.00
CA LEU A 139 -1.63 -4.31 1.24
C LEU A 139 -1.33 -3.11 2.15
N ILE A 140 -2.11 -2.93 3.22
CA ILE A 140 -2.03 -1.75 4.10
C ILE A 140 -0.81 -1.82 5.04
N ILE A 141 -0.38 -3.01 5.47
CA ILE A 141 0.71 -3.16 6.46
C ILE A 141 2.01 -2.47 6.02
N PRO A 142 2.57 -2.70 4.82
CA PRO A 142 3.77 -2.01 4.35
C PRO A 142 3.61 -0.49 4.33
N SER A 143 2.45 0.02 3.90
CA SER A 143 2.14 1.45 3.88
C SER A 143 2.07 2.04 5.29
N LEU A 144 1.46 1.34 6.25
CA LEU A 144 1.43 1.77 7.65
C LEU A 144 2.82 1.74 8.28
N ALA A 145 3.63 0.73 7.97
CA ALA A 145 4.99 0.60 8.46
C ALA A 145 5.86 1.76 7.94
N TRP A 146 5.83 2.02 6.64
CA TRP A 146 6.49 3.18 6.03
C TRP A 146 5.98 4.50 6.62
N PHE A 147 4.67 4.68 6.76
CA PHE A 147 4.08 5.89 7.31
C PHE A 147 4.56 6.16 8.74
N ARG A 148 4.74 5.11 9.55
CA ARG A 148 5.28 5.24 10.91
C ARG A 148 6.74 5.68 10.91
N VAL A 149 7.57 5.06 10.08
CA VAL A 149 8.98 5.46 9.87
C VAL A 149 9.04 6.92 9.37
N PHE A 150 8.20 7.28 8.41
CA PHE A 150 8.10 8.63 7.84
C PHE A 150 7.75 9.71 8.88
N TYR A 151 6.85 9.41 9.81
CA TYR A 151 6.53 10.30 10.93
C TYR A 151 7.44 10.13 12.15
N GLN A 152 8.41 9.21 12.11
CA GLN A 152 9.27 8.83 13.24
C GLN A 152 8.45 8.52 14.50
N LYS A 153 7.28 7.91 14.32
CA LYS A 153 6.38 7.53 15.41
C LYS A 153 6.62 6.10 15.79
N GLU A 154 6.59 5.83 17.09
CA GLU A 154 6.63 4.45 17.57
C GLU A 154 5.56 3.61 16.88
N MET A 155 6.00 2.42 16.49
CA MET A 155 5.22 1.46 15.76
C MET A 155 4.24 0.73 16.70
N HIS A 156 3.00 1.21 16.80
CA HIS A 156 1.95 0.62 17.63
C HIS A 156 0.65 0.39 16.84
N PHE A 157 0.12 -0.83 16.84
CA PHE A 157 -1.26 -1.11 16.46
C PHE A 157 -2.21 -0.99 17.65
N SER A 158 -3.47 -0.67 17.37
CA SER A 158 -4.54 -0.84 18.36
C SER A 158 -4.71 -2.33 18.63
N ARG A 159 -4.99 -2.68 19.89
CA ARG A 159 -5.26 -4.06 20.30
C ARG A 159 -6.42 -4.69 19.53
N ILE A 160 -7.38 -3.85 19.11
CA ILE A 160 -8.59 -4.24 18.38
C ILE A 160 -8.26 -4.67 16.93
N PHE A 161 -7.16 -4.21 16.35
CA PHE A 161 -6.81 -4.53 14.96
C PHE A 161 -6.11 -5.89 14.81
N LEU A 162 -5.34 -6.31 15.81
CA LEU A 162 -4.57 -7.57 15.76
C LEU A 162 -5.43 -8.82 15.46
N PRO A 163 -6.62 -9.01 16.04
CA PRO A 163 -7.44 -10.18 15.76
C PRO A 163 -7.84 -10.29 14.30
N LEU A 164 -8.18 -9.16 13.67
CA LEU A 164 -8.53 -9.08 12.26
C LEU A 164 -7.33 -9.41 11.35
N VAL A 165 -6.15 -8.91 11.71
CA VAL A 165 -4.91 -9.20 10.99
C VAL A 165 -4.60 -10.69 11.03
N TYR A 166 -4.60 -11.28 12.22
CA TYR A 166 -4.22 -12.68 12.40
C TYR A 166 -5.26 -13.66 11.87
N SER A 167 -6.56 -13.38 12.02
CA SER A 167 -7.59 -14.25 11.45
C SER A 167 -7.56 -14.25 9.93
N SER A 168 -7.42 -13.08 9.31
CA SER A 168 -7.37 -12.96 7.85
C SER A 168 -6.10 -13.61 7.26
N ILE A 169 -4.93 -13.33 7.83
CA ILE A 169 -3.66 -13.92 7.35
C ILE A 169 -3.66 -15.44 7.49
N VAL A 170 -4.16 -15.99 8.61
CA VAL A 170 -4.22 -17.45 8.80
C VAL A 170 -5.20 -18.09 7.82
N SER A 171 -6.34 -17.46 7.57
CA SER A 171 -7.30 -17.94 6.56
C SER A 171 -6.64 -18.03 5.18
N PHE A 172 -5.92 -16.98 4.77
CA PHE A 172 -5.19 -16.95 3.50
C PHE A 172 -4.06 -17.98 3.45
N ALA A 173 -3.28 -18.11 4.52
CA ALA A 173 -2.15 -19.03 4.57
C ALA A 173 -2.61 -20.50 4.48
N LEU A 174 -3.74 -20.83 5.12
CA LEU A 174 -4.27 -22.20 5.12
C LEU A 174 -5.08 -22.51 3.86
N LEU A 175 -5.82 -21.55 3.33
CA LEU A 175 -6.69 -21.75 2.16
C LEU A 175 -6.77 -20.44 1.35
N PRO A 176 -5.79 -20.18 0.47
CA PRO A 176 -5.70 -18.92 -0.27
C PRO A 176 -6.81 -18.82 -1.32
N ALA A 177 -7.63 -17.78 -1.22
CA ALA A 177 -8.68 -17.49 -2.20
C ALA A 177 -8.18 -16.59 -3.34
N TYR A 178 -6.92 -16.16 -3.36
CA TYR A 178 -6.38 -15.35 -4.44
C TYR A 178 -4.89 -15.65 -4.66
N SER A 179 -4.40 -15.31 -5.85
CA SER A 179 -2.99 -15.46 -6.22
C SER A 179 -2.52 -14.30 -7.06
N LEU A 180 -1.31 -13.80 -6.75
CA LEU A 180 -0.58 -12.86 -7.60
C LEU A 180 0.11 -13.63 -8.73
N ARG A 181 -0.08 -13.21 -9.97
CA ARG A 181 0.51 -13.79 -11.18
C ARG A 181 1.12 -12.68 -12.04
N GLN A 182 2.07 -13.06 -12.88
CA GLN A 182 2.58 -12.16 -13.91
C GLN A 182 1.58 -12.08 -15.06
N ILE A 183 1.34 -10.89 -15.61
CA ILE A 183 0.58 -10.74 -16.85
C ILE A 183 1.47 -11.20 -17.99
N ASN A 184 0.98 -12.18 -18.77
CA ASN A 184 1.71 -12.73 -19.90
C ASN A 184 1.23 -12.16 -21.25
N GLU A 185 0.28 -11.22 -21.22
CA GLU A 185 -0.26 -10.60 -22.44
C GLU A 185 0.77 -9.65 -23.08
N PRO A 186 1.07 -9.81 -24.39
CA PRO A 186 2.03 -8.96 -25.08
C PRO A 186 1.67 -7.48 -24.99
N GLY A 187 2.63 -6.66 -24.57
CA GLY A 187 2.45 -5.21 -24.47
C GLY A 187 1.89 -4.72 -23.14
N ILE A 188 1.46 -5.62 -22.24
CA ILE A 188 0.99 -5.27 -20.90
C ILE A 188 2.08 -5.61 -19.88
N ILE A 189 2.31 -4.68 -18.95
CA ILE A 189 3.26 -4.85 -17.86
C ILE A 189 2.48 -4.78 -16.55
N GLY A 190 2.72 -5.74 -15.67
CA GLY A 190 2.23 -5.65 -14.31
C GLY A 190 1.96 -6.99 -13.66
N ILE A 191 1.04 -6.95 -12.71
CA ILE A 191 0.60 -8.10 -11.93
C ILE A 191 -0.86 -8.32 -12.18
N ASP A 192 -1.24 -9.58 -12.24
CA ASP A 192 -2.62 -10.01 -12.20
C ASP A 192 -2.95 -10.58 -10.81
N VAL A 193 -4.11 -10.24 -10.28
CA VAL A 193 -4.63 -10.76 -9.01
C VAL A 193 -5.89 -11.57 -9.28
N VAL A 194 -5.70 -12.88 -9.36
CA VAL A 194 -6.77 -13.82 -9.69
C VAL A 194 -7.41 -14.37 -8.43
N ALA A 195 -8.73 -14.24 -8.31
CA ALA A 195 -9.52 -14.93 -7.29
C ALA A 195 -9.68 -16.42 -7.66
N ASN A 196 -9.59 -17.29 -6.67
CA ASN A 196 -9.69 -18.73 -6.82
C ASN A 196 -10.84 -19.26 -5.96
N SER A 197 -11.59 -20.22 -6.49
CA SER A 197 -12.61 -20.95 -5.72
C SER A 197 -11.95 -21.67 -4.53
N LEU A 198 -12.51 -21.50 -3.32
CA LEU A 198 -12.02 -22.15 -2.10
C LEU A 198 -12.07 -23.69 -2.20
N PHE A 199 -12.97 -24.24 -3.01
CA PHE A 199 -13.02 -25.68 -3.27
C PHE A 199 -11.87 -26.18 -4.14
N LYS A 200 -11.39 -25.34 -5.07
CA LYS A 200 -10.30 -25.66 -5.99
C LYS A 200 -8.92 -25.33 -5.43
N SER A 201 -8.84 -24.39 -4.48
CA SER A 201 -7.57 -24.01 -3.86
C SER A 201 -6.91 -25.18 -3.13
N PHE A 202 -5.59 -25.25 -3.26
CA PHE A 202 -4.76 -26.15 -2.47
C PHE A 202 -4.70 -25.66 -1.02
N SER A 203 -4.79 -26.59 -0.07
CA SER A 203 -4.66 -26.30 1.36
C SER A 203 -3.74 -27.29 2.00
N ILE A 204 -2.84 -26.81 2.86
CA ILE A 204 -1.99 -27.68 3.68
C ILE A 204 -2.84 -28.53 4.63
N ALA A 205 -4.00 -28.04 5.07
CA ALA A 205 -4.90 -28.80 5.95
C ALA A 205 -5.65 -29.93 5.23
N SER A 206 -5.56 -30.02 3.88
CA SER A 206 -6.16 -31.13 3.12
C SER A 206 -5.55 -32.50 3.45
N PHE A 207 -4.34 -32.54 4.03
CA PHE A 207 -3.75 -33.78 4.55
C PHE A 207 -4.50 -34.35 5.77
N LEU A 208 -5.24 -33.51 6.51
CA LEU A 208 -5.96 -33.91 7.71
C LEU A 208 -7.47 -34.08 7.44
N VAL A 209 -8.04 -33.22 6.61
CA VAL A 209 -9.47 -33.19 6.31
C VAL A 209 -9.68 -33.35 4.80
N HIS A 210 -10.20 -34.51 4.41
CA HIS A 210 -10.39 -34.88 3.00
C HIS A 210 -11.64 -34.22 2.39
N ASP A 211 -12.70 -34.07 3.18
CA ASP A 211 -13.90 -33.36 2.74
C ASP A 211 -13.64 -31.84 2.66
N LYS A 212 -13.82 -31.27 1.46
CA LYS A 212 -13.55 -29.84 1.20
C LYS A 212 -14.47 -28.92 1.98
N ALA A 213 -15.74 -29.29 2.18
CA ALA A 213 -16.69 -28.45 2.92
C ALA A 213 -16.35 -28.41 4.43
N ALA A 214 -16.02 -29.57 5.01
CA ALA A 214 -15.50 -29.65 6.38
C ALA A 214 -14.16 -28.90 6.52
N LEU A 215 -13.26 -29.02 5.55
CA LEU A 215 -11.97 -28.31 5.53
C LEU A 215 -12.15 -26.79 5.60
N ILE A 216 -13.03 -26.22 4.78
CA ILE A 216 -13.33 -24.78 4.78
C ILE A 216 -13.84 -24.34 6.16
N SER A 217 -14.73 -25.13 6.76
CA SER A 217 -15.26 -24.88 8.11
C SER A 217 -14.17 -24.91 9.18
N VAL A 218 -13.28 -25.91 9.13
CA VAL A 218 -12.13 -26.02 10.05
C VAL A 218 -11.19 -24.82 9.88
N VAL A 219 -10.85 -24.44 8.65
CA VAL A 219 -9.98 -23.28 8.39
C VAL A 219 -10.60 -21.99 8.92
N ALA A 220 -11.89 -21.76 8.71
CA ALA A 220 -12.58 -20.58 9.22
C ALA A 220 -12.55 -20.52 10.76
N ILE A 221 -12.86 -21.63 11.44
CA ILE A 221 -12.85 -21.73 12.91
C ILE A 221 -11.44 -21.49 13.46
N VAL A 222 -10.43 -22.16 12.89
CA VAL A 222 -9.02 -22.02 13.32
C VAL A 222 -8.56 -20.58 13.13
N SER A 223 -8.90 -19.94 12.00
CA SER A 223 -8.54 -18.56 11.71
C SER A 223 -9.13 -17.59 12.74
N ILE A 224 -10.42 -17.72 13.06
CA ILE A 224 -11.07 -16.91 14.09
C ILE A 224 -10.45 -17.16 15.46
N ALA A 225 -10.21 -18.43 15.83
CA ALA A 225 -9.59 -18.79 17.10
C ALA A 225 -8.17 -18.20 17.26
N VAL A 226 -7.36 -18.19 16.20
CA VAL A 226 -6.04 -17.54 16.21
C VAL A 226 -6.17 -16.02 16.37
N GLY A 227 -7.13 -15.38 15.70
CA GLY A 227 -7.42 -13.96 15.90
C GLY A 227 -7.81 -13.62 17.34
N ILE A 228 -8.70 -14.41 17.95
CA ILE A 228 -9.10 -14.27 19.36
C ILE A 228 -7.90 -14.48 20.29
N THR A 229 -7.07 -15.48 20.01
CA THR A 229 -5.86 -15.75 20.79
C THR A 229 -4.90 -14.56 20.72
N ALA A 230 -4.68 -13.97 19.55
CA ALA A 230 -3.89 -12.75 19.38
C ALA A 230 -4.48 -11.56 20.16
N TYR A 231 -5.81 -11.44 20.27
CA TYR A 231 -6.46 -10.42 21.11
C TYR A 231 -6.07 -10.54 22.59
N PHE A 232 -6.10 -11.76 23.13
CA PHE A 232 -5.80 -12.01 24.54
C PHE A 232 -4.31 -11.88 24.83
N LEU A 233 -3.45 -12.45 23.97
CA LEU A 233 -2.00 -12.35 24.10
C LEU A 233 -1.49 -10.90 24.02
N SER A 234 -2.13 -10.06 23.21
CA SER A 234 -1.78 -8.65 23.08
C SER A 234 -2.15 -7.77 24.28
N ALA A 235 -2.74 -8.34 25.35
CA ALA A 235 -2.83 -7.66 26.64
C ALA A 235 -1.45 -7.39 27.25
N ASN A 236 -0.47 -8.27 27.01
CA ASN A 236 0.91 -8.06 27.41
C ASN A 236 1.62 -7.16 26.38
N THR A 237 2.16 -6.01 26.82
CA THR A 237 2.82 -5.02 25.95
C THR A 237 4.02 -5.58 25.19
N ARG A 238 4.77 -6.51 25.79
CA ARG A 238 5.91 -7.17 25.14
C ARG A 238 5.43 -8.09 24.01
N ILE A 239 4.46 -8.95 24.29
CA ILE A 239 3.90 -9.88 23.28
C ILE A 239 3.22 -9.09 22.17
N LYS A 240 2.49 -8.02 22.50
CA LYS A 240 1.88 -7.11 21.52
C LYS A 240 2.93 -6.54 20.54
N LYS A 241 4.11 -6.15 21.04
CA LYS A 241 5.21 -5.65 20.20
C LYS A 241 5.74 -6.73 19.25
N GLU A 242 5.88 -7.97 19.72
CA GLU A 242 6.31 -9.08 18.87
C GLU A 242 5.26 -9.46 17.82
N LEU A 243 3.97 -9.54 18.21
CA LEU A 243 2.87 -9.77 17.27
C LEU A 243 2.83 -8.69 16.19
N TYR A 244 3.09 -7.45 16.55
CA TYR A 244 3.21 -6.35 15.59
C TYR A 244 4.38 -6.55 14.62
N ALA A 245 5.57 -6.88 15.13
CA ALA A 245 6.76 -7.11 14.32
C ALA A 245 6.56 -8.28 13.33
N ILE A 246 5.93 -9.36 13.79
CA ILE A 246 5.53 -10.50 12.95
C ILE A 246 4.55 -10.05 11.86
N SER A 247 3.54 -9.23 12.19
CA SER A 247 2.62 -8.69 11.18
C SER A 247 3.33 -7.86 10.12
N ILE A 248 4.27 -6.97 10.51
CA ILE A 248 5.11 -6.25 9.56
C ILE A 248 5.89 -7.21 8.68
N LEU A 249 6.55 -8.21 9.27
CA LEU A 249 7.36 -9.18 8.52
C LEU A 249 6.52 -9.89 7.45
N ILE A 250 5.31 -10.36 7.81
CA ILE A 250 4.40 -11.01 6.86
C ILE A 250 3.98 -10.04 5.75
N GLY A 251 3.62 -8.79 6.09
CA GLY A 251 3.29 -7.76 5.11
C GLY A 251 4.47 -7.44 4.17
N VAL A 252 5.68 -7.37 4.70
CA VAL A 252 6.91 -7.17 3.92
C VAL A 252 7.14 -8.35 2.98
N LEU A 253 6.94 -9.60 3.42
CA LEU A 253 7.07 -10.78 2.55
C LEU A 253 6.04 -10.78 1.42
N PHE A 254 4.80 -10.40 1.71
CA PHE A 254 3.77 -10.21 0.68
C PHE A 254 4.19 -9.12 -0.32
N TYR A 255 4.68 -7.99 0.19
CA TYR A 255 5.19 -6.90 -0.63
C TYR A 255 6.43 -7.29 -1.46
N THR A 256 7.34 -8.11 -0.93
CA THR A 256 8.47 -8.68 -1.69
C THR A 256 7.97 -9.48 -2.89
N LYS A 257 6.97 -10.34 -2.66
CA LYS A 257 6.38 -11.14 -3.73
C LYS A 257 5.75 -10.25 -4.80
N TYR A 258 5.03 -9.21 -4.40
CA TYR A 258 4.50 -8.21 -5.33
C TYR A 258 5.64 -7.56 -6.14
N ILE A 259 6.61 -6.93 -5.48
CA ILE A 259 7.71 -6.23 -6.17
C ILE A 259 8.45 -7.16 -7.12
N TYR A 260 8.70 -8.41 -6.73
CA TYR A 260 9.34 -9.41 -7.58
C TYR A 260 8.54 -9.68 -8.86
N ILE A 261 7.24 -9.97 -8.76
CA ILE A 261 6.42 -10.30 -9.93
C ILE A 261 6.30 -9.09 -10.87
N PHE A 262 6.05 -7.90 -10.31
CA PHE A 262 5.92 -6.66 -11.09
C PHE A 262 7.23 -6.36 -11.82
N PHE A 263 8.34 -6.37 -11.09
CA PHE A 263 9.66 -6.07 -11.62
C PHE A 263 10.09 -7.09 -12.68
N SER A 264 9.81 -8.38 -12.48
CA SER A 264 10.03 -9.42 -13.49
C SER A 264 9.25 -9.13 -14.77
N SER A 265 7.97 -8.78 -14.67
CA SER A 265 7.14 -8.39 -15.83
C SER A 265 7.74 -7.22 -16.59
N LEU A 266 8.09 -6.14 -15.87
CA LEU A 266 8.67 -4.93 -16.44
C LEU A 266 10.02 -5.20 -17.10
N PHE A 267 10.89 -5.96 -16.43
CA PHE A 267 12.22 -6.25 -16.93
C PHE A 267 12.19 -7.15 -18.18
N ASN A 268 11.30 -8.15 -18.21
CA ASN A 268 11.06 -8.97 -19.40
C ASN A 268 10.57 -8.12 -20.57
N TYR A 269 9.61 -7.21 -20.34
CA TYR A 269 9.14 -6.29 -21.36
C TYR A 269 10.28 -5.40 -21.90
N LEU A 270 11.03 -4.74 -21.02
CA LEU A 270 12.11 -3.83 -21.43
C LEU A 270 13.21 -4.57 -22.18
N SER A 271 13.68 -5.71 -21.65
CA SER A 271 14.76 -6.49 -22.27
C SER A 271 14.38 -7.02 -23.67
N ASN A 272 13.17 -7.56 -23.83
CA ASN A 272 12.68 -8.02 -25.13
C ASN A 272 12.63 -6.87 -26.16
N ASN A 273 12.12 -5.71 -25.76
CA ASN A 273 12.05 -4.54 -26.66
C ASN A 273 13.43 -3.94 -26.96
N ILE A 274 14.35 -3.92 -25.99
CA ILE A 274 15.73 -3.46 -26.24
C ILE A 274 16.39 -4.36 -27.29
N ILE A 275 16.31 -5.68 -27.14
CA ILE A 275 16.86 -6.64 -28.11
C ILE A 275 16.23 -6.45 -29.49
N LEU A 276 14.91 -6.23 -29.55
CA LEU A 276 14.19 -6.01 -30.80
C LEU A 276 14.67 -4.75 -31.54
N PHE A 277 14.89 -3.63 -30.82
CA PHE A 277 15.18 -2.34 -31.45
C PHE A 277 16.66 -2.03 -31.63
N ILE A 278 17.58 -2.66 -30.88
CA ILE A 278 19.01 -2.27 -30.86
C ILE A 278 19.72 -2.45 -32.20
N LEU A 279 19.30 -3.42 -33.01
CA LEU A 279 19.86 -3.67 -34.36
C LEU A 279 19.01 -3.09 -35.50
N THR A 280 18.05 -2.23 -35.17
CA THR A 280 17.15 -1.59 -36.16
C THR A 280 17.46 -0.10 -36.30
N PRO A 281 16.93 0.59 -37.33
CA PRO A 281 17.01 2.05 -37.42
C PRO A 281 16.43 2.80 -36.20
N HIS A 282 15.63 2.11 -35.37
CA HIS A 282 15.05 2.64 -34.14
C HIS A 282 15.96 2.49 -32.91
N PHE A 283 17.28 2.38 -33.08
CA PHE A 283 18.24 2.16 -31.98
C PHE A 283 18.11 3.19 -30.84
N LEU A 284 17.69 4.43 -31.14
CA LEU A 284 17.46 5.46 -30.13
C LEU A 284 16.40 5.02 -29.10
N ILE A 285 15.35 4.32 -29.54
CA ILE A 285 14.32 3.75 -28.66
C ILE A 285 14.97 2.73 -27.71
N ALA A 286 15.82 1.84 -28.22
CA ALA A 286 16.54 0.87 -27.39
C ALA A 286 17.43 1.52 -26.32
N VAL A 287 18.10 2.63 -26.66
CA VAL A 287 18.89 3.41 -25.69
C VAL A 287 18.01 4.00 -24.59
N VAL A 288 16.88 4.62 -24.95
CA VAL A 288 15.91 5.16 -23.97
C VAL A 288 15.38 4.05 -23.06
N LEU A 289 14.98 2.91 -23.63
CA LEU A 289 14.51 1.75 -22.85
C LEU A 289 15.59 1.19 -21.93
N SER A 290 16.86 1.20 -22.35
CA SER A 290 17.99 0.77 -21.51
C SER A 290 18.18 1.69 -20.31
N VAL A 291 18.06 3.01 -20.51
CA VAL A 291 18.08 3.99 -19.41
C VAL A 291 16.91 3.75 -18.44
N ILE A 292 15.71 3.51 -18.97
CA ILE A 292 14.52 3.18 -18.16
C ILE A 292 14.74 1.89 -17.38
N ALA A 293 15.37 0.87 -17.97
CA ALA A 293 15.66 -0.40 -17.31
C ALA A 293 16.62 -0.20 -16.12
N VAL A 294 17.69 0.58 -16.29
CA VAL A 294 18.63 0.92 -15.21
C VAL A 294 17.93 1.69 -14.10
N LEU A 295 17.13 2.71 -14.44
CA LEU A 295 16.36 3.47 -13.46
C LEU A 295 15.35 2.58 -12.73
N SER A 296 14.73 1.62 -13.43
CA SER A 296 13.80 0.67 -12.83
C SER A 296 14.51 -0.26 -11.83
N VAL A 297 15.69 -0.79 -12.17
CA VAL A 297 16.51 -1.57 -11.22
C VAL A 297 16.80 -0.78 -9.95
N LEU A 298 17.24 0.48 -10.09
CA LEU A 298 17.54 1.35 -8.95
C LEU A 298 16.28 1.66 -8.12
N PHE A 299 15.14 1.89 -8.78
CA PHE A 299 13.88 2.20 -8.11
C PHE A 299 13.29 1.00 -7.37
N TYR A 300 13.09 -0.14 -8.04
CA TYR A 300 12.45 -1.31 -7.45
C TYR A 300 13.36 -2.03 -6.46
N ILE A 301 14.59 -2.37 -6.85
CA ILE A 301 15.51 -3.11 -5.98
C ILE A 301 16.09 -2.18 -4.92
N GLY A 302 16.62 -1.03 -5.33
CA GLY A 302 17.21 -0.06 -4.40
C GLY A 302 16.17 0.50 -3.43
N GLY A 303 14.99 0.92 -3.92
CA GLY A 303 13.91 1.41 -3.07
C GLY A 303 13.41 0.35 -2.07
N TYR A 304 13.26 -0.90 -2.51
CA TYR A 304 12.86 -2.00 -1.63
C TYR A 304 13.90 -2.30 -0.54
N LEU A 305 15.19 -2.39 -0.90
CA LEU A 305 16.26 -2.64 0.08
C LEU A 305 16.36 -1.51 1.11
N MET A 306 16.22 -0.26 0.67
CA MET A 306 16.18 0.90 1.58
C MET A 306 14.97 0.86 2.51
N PHE A 307 13.80 0.45 2.02
CA PHE A 307 12.62 0.26 2.86
C PHE A 307 12.86 -0.79 3.96
N VAL A 308 13.37 -1.97 3.60
CA VAL A 308 13.67 -3.04 4.57
C VAL A 308 14.71 -2.57 5.59
N TYR A 309 15.76 -1.89 5.13
CA TYR A 309 16.78 -1.33 6.00
C TYR A 309 16.20 -0.36 7.03
N GLU A 310 15.39 0.62 6.60
CA GLU A 310 14.75 1.60 7.50
C GLU A 310 13.82 0.92 8.53
N LEU A 311 13.08 -0.12 8.12
CA LEU A 311 12.27 -0.91 9.05
C LEU A 311 13.11 -1.60 10.13
N VAL A 312 14.23 -2.22 9.75
CA VAL A 312 15.14 -2.90 10.68
C VAL A 312 15.77 -1.90 11.65
N MET A 313 16.15 -0.72 11.16
CA MET A 313 16.73 0.36 11.97
C MET A 313 15.73 0.93 12.98
N GLU A 314 14.48 1.16 12.54
CA GLU A 314 13.40 1.60 13.43
C GLU A 314 13.09 0.55 14.52
N TYR A 315 13.05 -0.74 14.16
CA TYR A 315 12.83 -1.82 15.13
C TYR A 315 13.91 -1.85 16.24
N HIS A 316 15.17 -1.62 15.89
CA HIS A 316 16.31 -1.55 16.81
C HIS A 316 16.49 -0.19 17.49
N LYS A 317 15.59 0.78 17.24
CA LYS A 317 15.69 2.17 17.74
C LYS A 317 17.00 2.87 17.37
N ARG A 318 17.65 2.46 16.27
CA ARG A 318 18.85 3.11 15.75
C ARG A 318 18.39 4.10 14.67
N LYS A 319 18.34 5.39 14.99
CA LYS A 319 17.90 6.41 14.03
C LYS A 319 19.04 6.81 13.10
N TRP A 320 18.86 6.65 11.79
CA TRP A 320 19.84 7.08 10.77
C TRP A 320 19.63 8.54 10.33
N SER A 321 18.37 9.00 10.34
CA SER A 321 18.01 10.39 10.13
C SER A 321 17.82 11.11 11.47
N GLU A 322 18.53 12.23 11.67
CA GLU A 322 18.08 13.24 12.64
C GLU A 322 16.61 13.56 12.35
N PRO A 323 15.79 13.89 13.35
CA PRO A 323 14.41 14.27 13.11
C PRO A 323 14.36 15.35 12.03
N ILE A 324 13.67 15.07 10.91
CA ILE A 324 13.42 16.07 9.86
C ILE A 324 12.86 17.33 10.51
N ASP A 325 12.04 17.15 11.55
CA ASP A 325 11.45 18.22 12.33
C ASP A 325 12.51 19.09 13.03
N GLU A 326 13.66 18.57 13.49
CA GLU A 326 14.70 19.40 14.09
C GLU A 326 15.44 20.25 13.07
N GLU A 327 15.85 19.68 11.94
CA GLU A 327 16.56 20.44 10.90
C GLU A 327 15.60 21.46 10.25
N LEU A 328 14.36 21.05 9.97
CA LEU A 328 13.33 21.94 9.45
C LEU A 328 12.96 23.03 10.46
N VAL A 329 12.86 22.71 11.76
CA VAL A 329 12.67 23.73 12.81
C VAL A 329 13.87 24.67 12.84
N ARG A 330 15.11 24.18 12.80
CA ARG A 330 16.31 25.03 12.74
C ARG A 330 16.27 25.97 11.52
N VAL A 331 15.88 25.48 10.35
CA VAL A 331 15.74 26.28 9.12
C VAL A 331 14.61 27.30 9.24
N ILE A 332 13.42 26.91 9.71
CA ILE A 332 12.29 27.83 9.94
C ILE A 332 12.65 28.89 10.97
N THR A 333 13.34 28.53 12.05
CA THR A 333 13.81 29.47 13.06
C THR A 333 14.83 30.44 12.48
N LYS A 334 15.76 29.98 11.63
CA LYS A 334 16.69 30.85 10.90
C LYS A 334 15.95 31.83 9.98
N ILE A 335 15.00 31.37 9.18
CA ILE A 335 14.19 32.21 8.28
C ILE A 335 13.42 33.27 9.08
N ARG A 336 12.67 32.85 10.12
CA ARG A 336 11.96 33.79 11.00
C ARG A 336 12.88 34.80 11.68
N SER A 337 14.10 34.40 12.03
CA SER A 337 15.08 35.31 12.61
C SER A 337 15.57 36.35 11.58
N ALA A 338 15.75 35.95 10.33
CA ALA A 338 16.13 36.83 9.22
C ALA A 338 15.01 37.81 8.88
N GLU A 339 13.75 37.35 8.82
CA GLU A 339 12.57 38.20 8.63
C GLU A 339 12.46 39.26 9.72
N ARG A 340 12.61 38.87 11.01
CA ARG A 340 12.60 39.83 12.12
C ARG A 340 13.71 40.87 12.01
N LYS A 341 14.92 40.46 11.57
CA LYS A 341 16.03 41.39 11.34
C LYS A 341 15.74 42.35 10.18
N ALA A 342 15.17 41.86 9.08
CA ALA A 342 14.79 42.69 7.93
C ALA A 342 13.72 43.72 8.30
N VAL A 343 12.68 43.32 9.03
CA VAL A 343 11.62 44.23 9.52
C VAL A 343 12.21 45.30 10.45
N LYS A 344 13.15 44.94 11.33
CA LYS A 344 13.83 45.90 12.22
C LYS A 344 14.67 46.93 11.45
N LEU A 345 15.37 46.49 10.40
CA LEU A 345 16.17 47.38 9.54
C LEU A 345 15.30 48.35 8.74
N MET A 346 14.16 47.90 8.19
CA MET A 346 13.22 48.78 7.50
C MET A 346 12.67 49.86 8.44
N ARG A 347 12.25 49.47 9.65
CA ARG A 347 11.71 50.41 10.65
C ARG A 347 12.70 51.48 11.08
N ASN A 348 14.00 51.15 11.17
CA ASN A 348 15.05 52.11 11.50
C ASN A 348 15.34 53.08 10.33
N LYS A 349 15.15 52.64 9.09
CA LYS A 349 15.34 53.49 7.91
C LYS A 349 14.25 54.57 7.82
N ASP A 350 13.02 54.21 8.15
CA ASP A 350 11.88 55.13 8.14
C ASP A 350 11.98 56.19 9.26
N THR A 351 12.58 55.85 10.40
CA THR A 351 12.76 56.80 11.51
C THR A 351 13.84 57.84 11.22
N ASN A 352 14.89 57.49 10.48
CA ASN A 352 15.95 58.43 10.08
C ASN A 352 15.55 59.36 8.93
N LEU A 353 14.45 59.09 8.22
CA LEU A 353 13.92 59.97 7.17
C LEU A 353 13.00 61.06 7.74
N LEU A 354 12.61 60.95 9.01
CA LEU A 354 11.73 61.90 9.71
C LEU A 354 12.51 62.85 10.65
N SER A 355 13.82 62.63 10.80
CA SER A 355 14.77 63.50 11.49
C SER A 355 15.56 64.32 10.49
#